data_AF-A0A9D7DU45-F1
#
_entry.id   AF-A0A9D7DU45-F1
#
_cell.length_a   1.000
_cell.length_b   1.000
_cell.length_c   1.000
_cell.angle_alpha   90.00
_cell.angle_beta   90.00
_cell.angle_gamma   90.00
#
_symmetry.space_group_name_H-M   'P 1'
#
loop_
_entity.id
_entity.type
_entity.pdbx_description
1 polymer ?
#
loop_
_entity_poly.entity_id
_entity_poly.type
_entity_poly.pdbx_seq_one_letter_code
_entity_poly.pdbx_strand_id
1 'polypeptide(L)' 'MRPGLAFRAEDGWPMLLSAKCTHLGCTVGNQVDASGRILCPCHVSYFDIKTDA' A
#
# COMPACT_ATOMS: atom_id res chain seq x y z
N MET A 1 10.65 -14.09 3.75
CA MET A 1 10.72 -12.86 2.92
C MET A 1 9.64 -11.88 3.38
N ARG A 2 9.92 -10.57 3.41
CA ARG A 2 8.93 -9.52 3.72
C ARG A 2 8.65 -8.74 2.42
N PRO A 3 7.54 -9.01 1.70
CA PRO A 3 7.25 -8.31 0.46
C PRO A 3 6.91 -6.85 0.74
N GLY A 4 7.42 -5.93 -0.08
CA GLY A 4 7.22 -4.50 0.07
C GLY A 4 6.79 -3.84 -1.23
N LEU A 5 6.08 -2.73 -1.11
CA LEU A 5 5.76 -1.81 -2.19
C LEU A 5 6.64 -0.56 -2.07
N ALA A 6 7.14 -0.07 -3.19
CA ALA A 6 7.92 1.15 -3.25
C ALA A 6 7.15 2.22 -4.04
N PHE A 7 6.99 3.39 -3.44
CA PHE A 7 6.42 4.58 -4.07
C PHE A 7 7.47 5.68 -4.07
N ARG A 8 7.43 6.57 -5.06
CA ARG A 8 8.27 7.77 -5.07
C ARG A 8 7.58 8.84 -4.20
N ALA A 9 8.22 9.24 -3.10
CA ALA A 9 7.73 10.32 -2.25
C ALA A 9 8.01 11.69 -2.87
N GLU A 10 7.36 12.72 -2.31
CA GLU A 10 7.46 14.11 -2.78
C GLU A 10 8.88 14.69 -2.66
N ASP A 11 9.63 14.25 -1.66
CA ASP A 11 11.04 14.59 -1.44
C ASP A 11 12.01 13.87 -2.39
N GLY A 12 11.48 13.02 -3.28
CA GLY A 12 12.25 12.24 -4.25
C GLY A 12 12.81 10.93 -3.71
N TRP A 13 12.68 10.64 -2.41
CA TRP A 13 13.12 9.38 -1.82
C TRP A 13 12.06 8.27 -1.97
N PRO A 14 12.46 7.00 -1.98
CA PRO A 14 11.51 5.90 -1.98
C PRO A 14 10.86 5.75 -0.61
N MET A 15 9.54 5.72 -0.61
CA MET A 15 8.72 5.31 0.53
C MET A 15 8.39 3.83 0.39
N LEU A 16 8.62 3.05 1.45
CA LEU A 16 8.40 1.61 1.46
C LEU A 16 7.25 1.25 2.40
N LEU A 17 6.25 0.55 1.86
CA LEU A 17 5.13 0.01 2.62
C LEU A 17 5.17 -1.53 2.60
N SER A 18 4.63 -2.15 3.65
CA SER A 18 4.42 -3.60 3.65
C SER A 18 3.42 -3.98 2.56
N ALA A 19 3.76 -4.94 1.69
CA ALA A 19 2.79 -5.46 0.73
C ALA A 19 1.79 -6.44 1.38
N LYS A 20 1.92 -6.69 2.69
CA LYS A 20 1.04 -7.58 3.46
C LYS A 20 -0.05 -6.75 4.14
N CYS A 21 -1.30 -7.00 3.76
CA CYS A 21 -2.48 -6.44 4.42
C CYS A 21 -2.50 -6.78 5.91
N THR A 22 -2.78 -5.80 6.77
CA THR A 22 -2.81 -5.95 8.24
C THR A 22 -3.99 -6.78 8.76
N HIS A 23 -5.04 -7.00 7.94
CA HIS A 23 -6.17 -7.84 8.32
C HIS A 23 -5.78 -9.33 8.41
N LEU A 24 -5.59 -10.01 7.27
CA LEU A 24 -5.26 -11.44 7.22
C LEU A 24 -4.10 -11.75 6.26
N GLY A 25 -3.32 -10.74 5.86
CA GLY A 25 -2.05 -10.95 5.19
C GLY A 25 -2.10 -11.19 3.68
N CYS A 26 -3.24 -10.95 3.03
CA CYS A 26 -3.29 -10.90 1.57
C CYS A 26 -2.30 -9.87 1.02
N THR A 27 -1.82 -10.10 -0.20
CA THR A 27 -1.03 -9.10 -0.92
C THR A 27 -1.93 -7.95 -1.35
N VAL A 28 -1.57 -6.72 -0.99
CA VAL A 28 -2.27 -5.51 -1.45
C VAL A 28 -1.86 -5.16 -2.89
N GLY A 29 -2.75 -4.49 -3.62
CA GLY A 29 -2.46 -3.99 -4.96
C GLY A 29 -1.45 -2.84 -4.95
N ASN A 30 -0.85 -2.56 -6.10
CA ASN A 30 0.10 -1.46 -6.30
C ASN A 30 -0.48 -0.26 -7.08
N GLN A 31 -1.75 -0.34 -7.48
CA GLN A 31 -2.45 0.74 -8.16
C GLN A 31 -3.00 1.70 -7.12
N VAL A 32 -2.66 2.97 -7.27
CA VAL A 32 -3.14 4.05 -6.41
C VAL A 32 -4.40 4.64 -7.05
N ASP A 33 -5.49 4.69 -6.30
CA ASP A 33 -6.73 5.32 -6.74
C ASP A 33 -6.63 6.87 -6.74
N ALA A 34 -7.67 7.53 -7.24
CA ALA A 34 -7.74 9.00 -7.26
C ALA A 34 -7.69 9.65 -5.86
N SER A 35 -7.94 8.86 -4.80
CA SER A 35 -7.89 9.29 -3.41
C SER A 35 -6.56 8.97 -2.73
N GLY A 36 -5.55 8.48 -3.46
CA GLY A 36 -4.24 8.17 -2.89
C GLY A 36 -4.17 6.84 -2.14
N ARG A 37 -5.07 5.89 -2.41
CA ARG A 37 -5.17 4.62 -1.67
C ARG A 37 -4.87 3.42 -2.54
N ILE A 38 -4.39 2.35 -1.90
CA ILE A 38 -4.25 1.03 -2.51
C ILE A 38 -5.32 0.07 -2.01
N LEU A 39 -5.74 -0.86 -2.87
CA LEU A 39 -6.79 -1.84 -2.58
C LEU A 39 -6.19 -3.18 -2.11
N CYS A 40 -6.73 -3.72 -1.01
CA CYS A 40 -6.65 -5.15 -0.71
C CYS A 40 -7.85 -5.87 -1.33
N PRO A 41 -7.65 -6.80 -2.29
CA PRO A 41 -8.74 -7.40 -3.05
C PRO A 41 -9.56 -8.42 -2.24
N CYS A 42 -9.06 -8.89 -1.09
CA CYS A 42 -9.70 -9.97 -0.34
C CYS A 42 -11.03 -9.55 0.32
N HIS A 43 -11.08 -8.33 0.89
CA HIS A 43 -12.27 -7.83 1.60
C HIS A 43 -12.51 -6.33 1.34
N VAL A 44 -11.99 -5.83 0.23
CA VAL A 44 -12.19 -4.45 -0.23
C VAL A 44 -11.74 -3.39 0.80
N SER A 45 -10.62 -3.66 1.48
CA SER A 45 -9.98 -2.69 2.37
C SER A 45 -9.10 -1.75 1.55
N TYR A 46 -9.05 -0.47 1.95
CA TYR A 46 -8.19 0.54 1.35
C TYR A 46 -7.16 1.01 2.37
N PHE A 47 -5.96 1.33 1.89
CA PHE A 47 -4.87 1.86 2.70
C PHE A 47 -4.35 3.14 2.07
N ASP A 48 -4.24 4.21 2.84
CA ASP A 48 -3.67 5.48 2.36
C ASP A 48 -2.13 5.36 2.24
N ILE A 49 -1.57 5.66 1.07
CA ILE A 49 -0.12 5.46 0.87
C ILE A 49 0.75 6.44 1.65
N LYS A 50 0.22 7.58 2.10
CA LYS A 50 0.99 8.60 2.84
C LYS A 50 0.97 8.38 4.34
N THR A 51 -0.11 7.81 4.86
CA THR A 51 -0.32 7.62 6.31
C THR A 51 -0.31 6.16 6.75
N ASP A 52 -0.32 5.21 5.81
CA ASP A 52 -0.43 3.74 6.04
C ASP A 52 -1.61 3.35 6.96
N ALA A 53 -2.63 4.21 6.98
CA ALA A 53 -3.87 4.04 7.72
C ALA A 53 -4.92 3.27 6.91
#